data_AF-A0A2S9XX97-F1
#
_entry.id   AF-A0A2S9XX97-F1
#
_cell.length_a   1.000
_cell.length_b   1.000
_cell.length_c   1.000
_cell.angle_alpha   90.00
_cell.angle_beta   90.00
_cell.angle_gamma   90.00
#
_symmetry.space_group_name_H-M   'P 1'
#
loop_
_entity.id
_entity.type
_entity.pdbx_description
1 polymer ?
#
loop_
_entity_poly.entity_id
_entity_poly.type
_entity_poly.pdbx_seq_one_letter_code
_entity_poly.pdbx_strand_id
1 'polypeptide(L)'
;MSGPRTASSLIAIIGCAWVSGIAGCTVDGVAILPGQAEGAESETEGSGGEGTGISNDDTADSGDSAGDGAAPDLPEGGTESHEACGLVDAGIDAPLPCDLPPVSLSLDPVITWTWTGPNGEDSVIATPLVANLDDDDGNGVTDLCDKPELVVLAVDLPANKIDPLPAGHLYVLDTATGETEFVIDHPLDATATPALADLDGDGVVELLAFERSEEVLGQPGERRVVAFEADGSLLWTSETWVWSEGGGGLAIADLDADGSPELLAPEHVLHADGTLWWAPQDPPMSDSLPAAADLDLDGTLEVLFGRSVYAADGTELFELAVPGNKNTGVVAVANFDDDEYPEIYIQSFTHRVFEHDGEPKANCGVGGGNKGLPVAIADTNGDGRAEVLTKQGPWYRAKTLDGNSCQTLWSVKIADAPASAGTAFDFLADGGAEAIYADREWVRIFDSQGFALAEFERDARPSMANPIVADADNDGAAELIIAASEPEDGDDDLGARVSIIYVENADDRFAPTRRIWNQHAYHATNIREDATVPAEQSPHWQQAQSNSFRTNTAPSFSGSLCQPPAFD
;
A
#
# COMPACT_ATOMS: atom_id res chain seq x y z
N MET A 1 8.94 42.22 -41.53
CA MET A 1 7.48 42.20 -41.77
C MET A 1 6.95 40.92 -41.15
N SER A 2 5.99 41.08 -40.23
CA SER A 2 5.11 40.06 -39.61
C SER A 2 5.73 38.73 -39.12
N GLY A 3 6.00 38.66 -37.81
CA GLY A 3 5.98 37.40 -37.06
C GLY A 3 4.54 37.01 -36.65
N PRO A 4 4.26 35.73 -36.37
CA PRO A 4 2.91 35.22 -36.09
C PRO A 4 2.44 35.61 -34.69
N ARG A 5 1.14 35.93 -34.57
CA ARG A 5 0.45 36.14 -33.31
C ARG A 5 -0.07 34.79 -32.81
N THR A 6 0.43 34.33 -31.67
CA THR A 6 -0.22 33.28 -30.87
C THR A 6 -1.36 33.92 -30.08
N ALA A 7 -2.56 33.37 -30.21
CA ALA A 7 -3.74 33.78 -29.46
C ALA A 7 -3.81 32.95 -28.17
N SER A 8 -3.78 33.61 -27.02
CA SER A 8 -4.14 32.98 -25.75
C SER A 8 -5.67 32.94 -25.64
N SER A 9 -6.23 31.75 -25.54
CA SER A 9 -7.65 31.55 -25.22
C SER A 9 -7.85 31.69 -23.71
N LEU A 10 -8.74 32.58 -23.30
CA LEU A 10 -9.17 32.73 -21.91
C LEU A 10 -10.50 31.97 -21.74
N ILE A 11 -10.53 30.94 -20.89
CA ILE A 11 -11.78 30.33 -20.44
C ILE A 11 -12.14 30.99 -19.11
N ALA A 12 -13.30 31.64 -19.04
CA ALA A 12 -13.83 32.20 -17.80
C ALA A 12 -15.14 31.46 -17.46
N ILE A 13 -15.16 30.80 -16.30
CA ILE A 13 -16.38 30.19 -15.75
C ILE A 13 -17.11 31.27 -14.93
N ILE A 14 -18.34 31.60 -15.32
CA ILE A 14 -19.18 32.59 -14.65
C ILE A 14 -20.11 31.85 -13.69
N GLY A 15 -19.81 31.87 -12.39
CA GLY A 15 -20.75 31.50 -11.33
C GLY A 15 -21.59 32.71 -10.92
N CYS A 16 -22.93 32.61 -11.02
CA CYS A 16 -23.86 33.63 -10.50
C CYS A 16 -24.79 32.97 -9.48
N ALA A 17 -24.61 33.30 -8.20
CA ALA A 17 -25.55 32.95 -7.14
C ALA A 17 -26.51 34.13 -6.86
N TRP A 18 -27.80 33.84 -6.72
CA TRP A 18 -28.83 34.83 -6.45
C TRP A 18 -29.11 34.93 -4.94
N VAL A 19 -28.74 36.04 -4.32
CA VAL A 19 -29.32 36.46 -3.03
C VAL A 19 -29.69 37.94 -3.12
N SER A 20 -30.98 38.20 -2.93
CA SER A 20 -31.64 39.47 -2.57
C SER A 20 -30.82 40.78 -2.71
N GLY A 21 -30.72 41.31 -3.93
CA GLY A 21 -30.94 42.76 -4.12
C GLY A 21 -29.75 43.73 -4.11
N ILE A 22 -28.49 43.32 -4.29
CA ILE A 22 -27.38 44.22 -4.68
C ILE A 22 -26.42 43.46 -5.63
N ALA A 23 -26.18 44.00 -6.83
CA ALA A 23 -25.25 43.42 -7.80
C ALA A 23 -23.82 43.95 -7.57
N GLY A 24 -22.89 43.06 -7.28
CA GLY A 24 -21.45 43.32 -7.31
C GLY A 24 -20.73 42.06 -7.78
N CYS A 25 -19.91 42.19 -8.82
CA CYS A 25 -19.01 41.13 -9.29
C CYS A 25 -17.59 41.50 -8.87
N THR A 26 -16.90 40.62 -8.15
CA THR A 26 -15.44 40.70 -7.95
C THR A 26 -14.78 39.71 -8.89
N VAL A 27 -13.70 40.14 -9.53
CA VAL A 27 -12.83 39.32 -10.39
C VAL A 27 -11.47 39.31 -9.71
N ASP A 28 -11.07 38.17 -9.14
CA ASP A 28 -9.67 37.94 -8.80
C ASP A 28 -9.00 37.31 -10.02
N GLY A 29 -8.06 38.05 -10.60
CA GLY A 29 -7.25 37.59 -11.71
C GLY A 29 -5.80 37.46 -11.26
N VAL A 30 -5.26 36.25 -11.27
CA VAL A 30 -3.82 36.01 -11.19
C VAL A 30 -3.26 36.08 -12.60
N ALA A 31 -2.37 37.03 -12.86
CA ALA A 31 -1.63 37.14 -14.11
C ALA A 31 -0.22 36.57 -13.91
N ILE A 32 0.07 35.42 -14.52
CA ILE A 32 1.44 34.89 -14.62
C ILE A 32 2.08 35.50 -15.87
N LEU A 33 3.12 36.32 -15.68
CA LEU A 33 3.94 36.86 -16.76
C LEU A 33 5.24 36.06 -16.87
N PRO A 34 5.70 35.70 -18.08
CA PRO A 34 7.00 35.04 -18.25
C PRO A 34 8.14 36.06 -18.02
N GLY A 35 9.00 35.78 -17.04
CA GLY A 35 10.20 36.57 -16.75
C GLY A 35 11.24 36.43 -17.86
N GLN A 36 11.64 37.57 -18.45
CA GLN A 36 12.77 37.67 -19.35
C GLN A 36 14.08 37.75 -18.57
N ALA A 37 15.11 37.07 -19.08
CA ALA A 37 16.50 37.21 -18.66
C ALA A 37 17.04 38.62 -18.97
N GLU A 38 17.71 39.25 -18.01
CA GLU A 38 18.71 40.28 -18.26
C GLU A 38 19.93 40.04 -17.36
N GLY A 39 21.07 39.78 -17.99
CA GLY A 39 22.39 39.90 -17.38
C GLY A 39 22.84 41.36 -17.37
N ALA A 40 23.64 41.70 -16.38
CA ALA A 40 24.42 42.93 -16.36
C ALA A 40 25.81 42.65 -15.74
N GLU A 41 26.83 42.60 -16.59
CA GLU A 41 28.21 42.85 -16.21
C GLU A 41 28.46 44.37 -16.14
N SER A 42 29.33 44.81 -15.20
CA SER A 42 30.25 45.95 -15.39
C SER A 42 31.16 46.15 -14.16
N GLU A 43 32.41 45.68 -14.31
CA GLU A 43 33.72 46.23 -13.92
C GLU A 43 33.87 47.29 -12.79
N THR A 44 34.90 47.13 -11.92
CA THR A 44 36.22 47.82 -12.05
C THR A 44 37.19 47.56 -10.87
N GLU A 45 38.47 47.34 -11.24
CA GLU A 45 39.80 47.68 -10.62
C GLU A 45 40.11 47.28 -9.15
N GLY A 46 41.32 46.82 -8.74
CA GLY A 46 42.63 46.65 -9.36
C GLY A 46 43.74 46.47 -8.27
N SER A 47 44.91 45.97 -8.68
CA SER A 47 46.22 45.93 -7.96
C SER A 47 46.35 44.90 -6.80
N GLY A 48 47.35 44.02 -6.70
CA GLY A 48 48.71 43.94 -7.25
C GLY A 48 49.71 43.82 -6.07
N GLY A 49 50.54 42.76 -6.02
CA GLY A 49 51.69 42.69 -5.10
C GLY A 49 52.20 41.28 -4.77
N GLU A 50 53.29 40.86 -5.43
CA GLU A 50 54.14 39.71 -5.10
C GLU A 50 55.02 39.96 -3.85
N GLY A 51 55.51 38.90 -3.17
CA GLY A 51 56.60 39.04 -2.20
C GLY A 51 56.97 37.82 -1.35
N THR A 52 57.92 37.04 -1.87
CA THR A 52 58.74 35.93 -1.32
C THR A 52 59.29 36.04 0.13
N GLY A 53 59.61 34.90 0.77
CA GLY A 53 60.72 34.83 1.75
C GLY A 53 60.71 33.70 2.80
N ILE A 54 61.78 32.90 2.82
CA ILE A 54 62.07 31.66 3.58
C ILE A 54 62.73 31.97 4.96
N SER A 55 62.52 31.13 6.01
CA SER A 55 63.57 30.37 6.77
C SER A 55 63.33 30.15 8.29
N ASN A 56 63.27 28.86 8.66
CA ASN A 56 63.83 28.07 9.78
C ASN A 56 64.14 28.58 11.21
N ASP A 57 63.75 27.67 12.14
CA ASP A 57 64.42 27.06 13.30
C ASP A 57 64.51 27.71 14.71
N ASP A 58 63.95 26.94 15.65
CA ASP A 58 64.55 26.35 16.86
C ASP A 58 64.30 26.88 18.29
N THR A 59 63.86 25.92 19.12
CA THR A 59 64.11 25.67 20.56
C THR A 59 63.20 26.22 21.68
N ALA A 60 62.48 25.25 22.29
CA ALA A 60 62.05 25.00 23.67
C ALA A 60 62.29 26.05 24.79
N ASP A 61 61.26 26.31 25.63
CA ASP A 61 61.05 25.65 26.95
C ASP A 61 59.84 26.27 27.72
N SER A 62 59.18 25.40 28.49
CA SER A 62 58.32 25.55 29.68
C SER A 62 57.41 26.78 29.94
N GLY A 63 56.14 26.48 30.28
CA GLY A 63 55.57 26.97 31.55
C GLY A 63 54.48 28.05 31.50
N ASP A 64 53.24 27.57 31.37
CA ASP A 64 52.09 27.89 32.23
C ASP A 64 51.27 29.20 32.04
N SER A 65 49.96 28.94 31.81
CA SER A 65 48.77 29.67 32.27
C SER A 65 48.29 30.98 31.62
N ALA A 66 47.14 30.80 30.94
CA ALA A 66 45.92 31.62 30.95
C ALA A 66 45.77 32.77 29.95
N GLY A 67 44.77 32.61 29.06
CA GLY A 67 43.94 33.73 28.61
C GLY A 67 43.65 33.81 27.12
N ASP A 68 42.58 33.12 26.71
CA ASP A 68 41.53 33.62 25.80
C ASP A 68 41.79 33.69 24.27
N GLY A 69 40.87 33.08 23.52
CA GLY A 69 40.84 33.12 22.05
C GLY A 69 40.66 31.75 21.37
N ALA A 70 39.59 31.02 21.72
CA ALA A 70 39.18 29.85 20.95
C ALA A 70 38.79 30.29 19.54
N ALA A 71 39.46 29.74 18.52
CA ALA A 71 38.91 29.67 17.19
C ALA A 71 37.63 28.84 17.24
N PRO A 72 36.56 29.20 16.50
CA PRO A 72 35.43 28.29 16.36
C PRO A 72 35.93 27.06 15.60
N ASP A 73 35.93 25.91 16.28
CA ASP A 73 35.86 24.61 15.61
C ASP A 73 34.59 24.65 14.75
N LEU A 74 34.79 24.59 13.43
CA LEU A 74 33.70 24.26 12.53
C LEU A 74 33.26 22.83 12.91
N PRO A 75 31.97 22.57 13.16
CA PRO A 75 31.51 21.21 13.33
C PRO A 75 31.86 20.45 12.05
N GLU A 76 32.42 19.26 12.20
CA GLU A 76 32.49 18.27 11.12
C GLU A 76 31.07 18.10 10.59
N GLY A 77 30.86 18.46 9.32
CA GLY A 77 29.59 18.24 8.65
C GLY A 77 29.40 16.75 8.45
N GLY A 78 28.41 16.18 9.14
CA GLY A 78 28.12 14.75 9.07
C GLY A 78 26.86 14.32 9.82
N THR A 79 25.88 15.20 10.01
CA THR A 79 24.62 14.87 10.70
C THR A 79 23.36 15.37 10.01
N GLU A 80 23.45 16.03 8.84
CA GLU A 80 22.27 16.58 8.15
C GLU A 80 21.63 15.61 7.13
N SER A 81 22.26 14.46 6.81
CA SER A 81 21.69 13.50 5.84
C SER A 81 20.61 12.60 6.45
N HIS A 82 20.85 12.02 7.63
CA HIS A 82 19.91 11.06 8.26
C HIS A 82 18.58 11.71 8.72
N GLU A 83 18.61 12.98 9.16
CA GLU A 83 17.37 13.69 9.54
C GLU A 83 16.43 13.93 8.34
N ALA A 84 16.92 13.79 7.10
CA ALA A 84 16.12 14.01 5.90
C ALA A 84 15.37 12.75 5.42
N CYS A 85 15.82 11.56 5.84
CA CYS A 85 15.26 10.26 5.47
C CYS A 85 14.42 9.64 6.59
N GLY A 86 14.62 10.05 7.85
CA GLY A 86 13.78 9.60 8.96
C GLY A 86 12.35 10.18 8.90
N LEU A 87 11.36 9.37 9.27
CA LEU A 87 10.01 9.87 9.50
C LEU A 87 9.97 10.78 10.73
N VAL A 88 9.22 11.87 10.63
CA VAL A 88 8.99 12.78 11.76
C VAL A 88 7.58 12.51 12.30
N ASP A 89 7.43 12.24 13.60
CA ASP A 89 6.16 11.85 14.25
C ASP A 89 4.97 12.82 14.10
N ALA A 90 5.22 14.01 13.57
CA ALA A 90 4.21 15.02 13.23
C ALA A 90 4.41 15.58 11.81
N GLY A 91 5.18 14.89 10.97
CA GLY A 91 5.53 15.24 9.60
C GLY A 91 4.68 14.52 8.55
N ILE A 92 5.13 14.61 7.30
CA ILE A 92 4.54 13.88 6.18
C ILE A 92 5.00 12.42 6.30
N ASP A 93 4.05 11.50 6.40
CA ASP A 93 4.27 10.09 6.06
C ASP A 93 4.47 10.06 4.53
N ALA A 94 5.63 9.59 4.06
CA ALA A 94 6.05 9.58 2.64
C ALA A 94 6.53 10.92 2.02
N PRO A 95 7.60 11.56 2.54
CA PRO A 95 8.24 12.65 1.80
C PRO A 95 8.77 12.16 0.45
N LEU A 96 8.28 12.76 -0.63
CA LEU A 96 8.74 12.46 -1.98
C LEU A 96 10.14 13.03 -2.26
N PRO A 97 10.91 12.44 -3.21
CA PRO A 97 12.15 13.03 -3.69
C PRO A 97 11.97 14.49 -4.19
N CYS A 98 12.95 15.35 -3.91
CA CYS A 98 12.88 16.77 -4.23
C CYS A 98 12.91 17.09 -5.73
N ASP A 99 13.53 16.22 -6.51
CA ASP A 99 13.83 16.44 -7.92
C ASP A 99 12.92 15.62 -8.86
N LEU A 100 11.74 15.21 -8.36
CA LEU A 100 10.80 14.43 -9.17
C LEU A 100 10.39 15.16 -10.46
N PRO A 101 10.41 14.46 -11.60
CA PRO A 101 9.87 14.99 -12.84
C PRO A 101 8.34 15.16 -12.73
N PRO A 102 7.71 15.96 -13.61
CA PRO A 102 6.26 16.00 -13.69
C PRO A 102 5.69 14.61 -14.01
N VAL A 103 4.59 14.25 -13.34
CA VAL A 103 3.78 13.05 -13.61
C VAL A 103 3.47 12.93 -15.11
N SER A 104 3.42 11.71 -15.60
CA SER A 104 3.11 11.45 -17.00
C SER A 104 1.72 11.96 -17.38
N LEU A 105 1.57 12.28 -18.66
CA LEU A 105 0.28 12.70 -19.23
C LEU A 105 -0.42 11.56 -19.98
N SER A 106 0.21 10.39 -20.04
CA SER A 106 -0.32 9.19 -20.65
C SER A 106 0.02 7.96 -19.82
N LEU A 107 -0.93 7.03 -19.82
CA LEU A 107 -0.78 5.73 -19.21
C LEU A 107 -0.29 4.76 -20.30
N ASP A 108 1.01 4.46 -20.28
CA ASP A 108 1.71 3.59 -21.22
C ASP A 108 2.47 2.48 -20.46
N PRO A 109 1.76 1.59 -19.73
CA PRO A 109 2.38 0.58 -18.88
C PRO A 109 3.23 -0.41 -19.69
N VAL A 110 4.41 -0.72 -19.17
CA VAL A 110 5.35 -1.69 -19.73
C VAL A 110 5.77 -2.68 -18.66
N ILE A 111 5.87 -3.96 -19.03
CA ILE A 111 6.46 -4.97 -18.15
C ILE A 111 7.97 -4.77 -18.16
N THR A 112 8.53 -4.30 -17.05
CA THR A 112 9.99 -4.08 -16.91
C THR A 112 10.70 -5.40 -16.71
N TRP A 113 10.20 -6.20 -15.77
CA TRP A 113 10.70 -7.54 -15.51
C TRP A 113 9.58 -8.46 -15.02
N THR A 114 9.88 -9.75 -15.05
CA THR A 114 9.02 -10.81 -14.52
C THR A 114 9.88 -11.75 -13.71
N TRP A 115 9.32 -12.28 -12.63
CA TRP A 115 9.99 -13.29 -11.81
C TRP A 115 9.22 -14.60 -11.84
N THR A 116 9.95 -15.70 -11.88
CA THR A 116 9.42 -17.06 -11.71
C THR A 116 10.15 -17.69 -10.54
N GLY A 117 9.40 -18.25 -9.59
CA GLY A 117 10.02 -18.83 -8.42
C GLY A 117 11.06 -19.90 -8.76
N PRO A 118 12.27 -19.81 -8.18
CA PRO A 118 13.29 -20.83 -8.39
C PRO A 118 12.85 -22.14 -7.75
N ASN A 119 13.60 -23.22 -8.01
CA ASN A 119 13.38 -24.53 -7.38
C ASN A 119 12.02 -25.22 -7.65
N GLY A 120 11.22 -24.70 -8.59
CA GLY A 120 9.95 -25.27 -9.01
C GLY A 120 8.71 -24.59 -8.42
N GLU A 121 8.88 -23.60 -7.54
CA GLU A 121 7.78 -22.83 -6.95
C GLU A 121 7.29 -21.74 -7.90
N ASP A 122 6.80 -22.13 -9.07
CA ASP A 122 6.49 -21.23 -10.19
C ASP A 122 5.15 -20.50 -10.07
N SER A 123 4.56 -20.41 -8.87
CA SER A 123 3.26 -19.80 -8.64
C SER A 123 3.16 -18.95 -7.38
N VAL A 124 2.43 -17.83 -7.49
CA VAL A 124 2.06 -16.96 -6.38
C VAL A 124 0.53 -16.80 -6.37
N ILE A 125 -0.08 -17.12 -5.24
CA ILE A 125 -1.55 -17.05 -5.04
C ILE A 125 -1.95 -16.19 -3.83
N ALA A 126 -0.98 -15.63 -3.11
CA ALA A 126 -1.15 -14.62 -2.09
C ALA A 126 -0.83 -13.22 -2.65
N THR A 127 -1.25 -12.16 -1.95
CA THR A 127 -0.86 -10.79 -2.35
C THR A 127 0.63 -10.60 -2.03
N PRO A 128 1.45 -10.12 -2.97
CA PRO A 128 2.83 -9.74 -2.68
C PRO A 128 2.86 -8.51 -1.77
N LEU A 129 3.95 -8.29 -1.06
CA LEU A 129 4.09 -7.21 -0.08
C LEU A 129 5.38 -6.42 -0.36
N VAL A 130 5.36 -5.12 -0.07
CA VAL A 130 6.52 -4.22 -0.26
C VAL A 130 6.82 -3.52 1.06
N ALA A 131 8.07 -3.54 1.49
CA ALA A 131 8.61 -2.78 2.62
C ALA A 131 10.13 -2.72 2.50
N ASN A 132 10.75 -1.72 3.13
CA ASN A 132 12.20 -1.68 3.29
C ASN A 132 12.63 -2.69 4.38
N LEU A 133 13.55 -3.60 4.06
CA LEU A 133 14.01 -4.67 4.94
C LEU A 133 15.48 -4.55 5.34
N ASP A 134 16.28 -3.72 4.67
CA ASP A 134 17.71 -3.58 5.00
C ASP A 134 18.24 -2.14 4.91
N ASP A 135 19.55 -2.00 5.13
CA ASP A 135 20.28 -0.73 5.19
C ASP A 135 21.22 -0.71 3.98
N ASP A 136 20.68 -0.30 2.83
CA ASP A 136 21.36 -0.30 1.54
C ASP A 136 22.58 0.62 1.53
N ASP A 137 22.48 1.78 2.21
CA ASP A 137 23.53 2.79 2.23
C ASP A 137 24.59 2.54 3.33
N GLY A 138 24.35 1.56 4.21
CA GLY A 138 25.25 1.07 5.24
C GLY A 138 25.46 2.05 6.39
N ASN A 139 24.48 2.92 6.63
CA ASN A 139 24.55 3.99 7.61
C ASN A 139 24.13 3.54 9.03
N GLY A 140 23.57 2.33 9.15
CA GLY A 140 23.17 1.66 10.38
C GLY A 140 21.70 1.84 10.77
N VAL A 141 20.87 2.44 9.91
CA VAL A 141 19.41 2.52 10.07
C VAL A 141 18.72 2.12 8.76
N THR A 142 17.59 1.43 8.86
CA THR A 142 16.67 1.16 7.75
C THR A 142 15.65 2.30 7.72
N ASP A 143 15.72 3.17 6.72
CA ASP A 143 14.87 4.35 6.62
C ASP A 143 14.39 4.63 5.18
N LEU A 144 13.87 5.84 4.91
CA LEU A 144 13.30 6.14 3.60
C LEU A 144 14.34 6.30 2.48
N CYS A 145 15.62 6.34 2.81
CA CYS A 145 16.70 6.43 1.83
C CYS A 145 17.17 5.06 1.31
N ASP A 146 16.79 3.96 1.96
CA ASP A 146 17.00 2.62 1.41
C ASP A 146 15.85 2.21 0.50
N LYS A 147 16.13 1.25 -0.37
CA LYS A 147 15.21 0.74 -1.37
C LYS A 147 14.28 -0.29 -0.70
N PRO A 148 12.98 -0.30 -1.02
CA PRO A 148 12.11 -1.38 -0.60
C PRO A 148 12.39 -2.71 -1.30
N GLU A 149 12.14 -3.81 -0.59
CA GLU A 149 12.15 -5.16 -1.15
C GLU A 149 10.73 -5.63 -1.46
N LEU A 150 10.64 -6.57 -2.40
CA LEU A 150 9.41 -7.28 -2.70
C LEU A 150 9.41 -8.66 -2.01
N VAL A 151 8.46 -8.85 -1.09
CA VAL A 151 8.23 -10.12 -0.39
C VAL A 151 7.14 -10.93 -1.08
N VAL A 152 7.48 -12.16 -1.48
CA VAL A 152 6.64 -13.04 -2.28
C VAL A 152 6.51 -14.41 -1.64
N LEU A 153 5.29 -14.86 -1.38
CA LEU A 153 5.00 -16.23 -0.96
C LEU A 153 4.73 -17.11 -2.19
N ALA A 154 5.73 -17.89 -2.60
CA ALA A 154 5.66 -18.74 -3.79
C ALA A 154 5.45 -20.22 -3.44
N VAL A 155 4.87 -20.99 -4.37
CA VAL A 155 4.51 -22.41 -4.19
C VAL A 155 4.55 -23.16 -5.51
N ASP A 156 4.88 -24.46 -5.47
CA ASP A 156 4.78 -25.39 -6.61
C ASP A 156 3.37 -25.96 -6.68
N LEU A 157 2.48 -25.34 -7.47
CA LEU A 157 1.09 -25.80 -7.51
C LEU A 157 1.00 -27.20 -8.14
N PRO A 158 0.19 -28.13 -7.59
CA PRO A 158 -0.01 -29.41 -8.25
C PRO A 158 -0.89 -29.19 -9.48
N ALA A 159 -0.57 -29.89 -10.57
CA ALA A 159 -1.30 -29.78 -11.84
C ALA A 159 -2.82 -30.05 -11.70
N ASN A 160 -3.20 -30.97 -10.79
CA ASN A 160 -4.58 -31.27 -10.46
C ASN A 160 -5.03 -30.57 -9.17
N LYS A 161 -6.05 -29.70 -9.27
CA LYS A 161 -6.55 -28.84 -8.18
C LYS A 161 -6.97 -29.56 -6.88
N ILE A 162 -7.38 -30.81 -6.97
CA ILE A 162 -7.80 -31.58 -5.77
C ILE A 162 -6.62 -32.20 -5.03
N ASP A 163 -5.43 -32.13 -5.62
CA ASP A 163 -4.24 -32.67 -4.98
C ASP A 163 -3.79 -31.73 -3.84
N PRO A 164 -3.23 -32.30 -2.77
CA PRO A 164 -2.47 -31.58 -1.75
C PRO A 164 -1.62 -30.43 -2.28
N LEU A 165 -1.80 -29.21 -1.75
CA LEU A 165 -0.85 -28.13 -2.01
C LEU A 165 0.45 -28.43 -1.22
N PRO A 166 1.64 -28.24 -1.80
CA PRO A 166 2.88 -28.31 -1.04
C PRO A 166 3.05 -27.07 -0.16
N ALA A 167 4.14 -27.07 0.61
CA ALA A 167 4.61 -25.87 1.28
C ALA A 167 4.92 -24.80 0.24
N GLY A 168 4.65 -23.55 0.60
CA GLY A 168 5.31 -22.42 -0.03
C GLY A 168 6.45 -21.90 0.85
N HIS A 169 7.25 -21.03 0.26
CA HIS A 169 8.34 -20.32 0.92
C HIS A 169 8.26 -18.82 0.60
N LEU A 170 8.75 -18.00 1.53
CA LEU A 170 8.90 -16.56 1.29
C LEU A 170 10.21 -16.32 0.53
N TYR A 171 10.11 -15.54 -0.53
CA TYR A 171 11.21 -15.02 -1.32
C TYR A 171 11.26 -13.51 -1.14
N VAL A 172 12.46 -12.99 -0.93
CA VAL A 172 12.73 -11.56 -0.93
C VAL A 172 13.47 -11.23 -2.21
N LEU A 173 12.92 -10.28 -2.96
CA LEU A 173 13.38 -9.91 -4.29
C LEU A 173 13.82 -8.45 -4.30
N ASP A 174 14.94 -8.19 -4.96
CA ASP A 174 15.38 -6.86 -5.33
C ASP A 174 14.39 -6.30 -6.37
N THR A 175 13.77 -5.17 -6.06
CA THR A 175 12.72 -4.55 -6.89
C THR A 175 13.25 -3.95 -8.19
N ALA A 176 14.49 -3.47 -8.21
CA ALA A 176 15.11 -2.89 -9.39
C ALA A 176 15.43 -3.93 -10.49
N THR A 177 15.76 -5.16 -10.09
CA THR A 177 16.24 -6.21 -11.00
C THR A 177 15.30 -7.41 -11.11
N GLY A 178 14.45 -7.63 -10.12
CA GLY A 178 13.65 -8.83 -9.95
C GLY A 178 14.47 -10.07 -9.56
N GLU A 179 15.74 -9.91 -9.16
CA GLU A 179 16.56 -11.02 -8.69
C GLU A 179 16.17 -11.43 -7.26
N THR A 180 16.21 -12.73 -6.97
CA THR A 180 16.03 -13.22 -5.59
C THR A 180 17.28 -12.94 -4.77
N GLU A 181 17.12 -12.16 -3.72
CA GLU A 181 18.19 -11.89 -2.75
C GLU A 181 18.37 -13.08 -1.81
N PHE A 182 17.27 -13.51 -1.18
CA PHE A 182 17.24 -14.70 -0.34
C PHE A 182 15.86 -15.36 -0.29
N VAL A 183 15.85 -16.55 0.31
CA VAL A 183 14.65 -17.36 0.54
C VAL A 183 14.62 -17.76 2.01
N ILE A 184 13.44 -17.66 2.60
CA ILE A 184 13.17 -18.19 3.93
C ILE A 184 12.80 -19.66 3.76
N ASP A 185 13.78 -20.56 4.01
CA ASP A 185 13.64 -22.02 3.91
C ASP A 185 12.85 -22.60 5.11
N HIS A 186 11.64 -22.09 5.33
CA HIS A 186 10.66 -22.55 6.30
C HIS A 186 9.33 -22.85 5.60
N PRO A 187 8.71 -24.03 5.82
CA PRO A 187 7.49 -24.40 5.11
C PRO A 187 6.27 -23.60 5.60
N LEU A 188 5.59 -22.91 4.69
CA LEU A 188 4.47 -22.01 4.99
C LEU A 188 3.19 -22.36 4.22
N ASP A 189 2.04 -21.89 4.74
CA ASP A 189 0.75 -21.95 4.07
C ASP A 189 0.66 -20.89 2.95
N ALA A 190 0.99 -21.31 1.72
CA ALA A 190 0.96 -20.45 0.54
C ALA A 190 -0.41 -19.83 0.19
N THR A 191 -1.48 -20.28 0.83
CA THR A 191 -2.85 -19.83 0.51
C THR A 191 -3.26 -18.55 1.26
N ALA A 192 -2.50 -18.16 2.29
CA ALA A 192 -2.82 -17.01 3.12
C ALA A 192 -1.79 -15.89 2.91
N THR A 193 -2.27 -14.65 2.80
CA THR A 193 -1.39 -13.50 2.62
C THR A 193 -0.60 -13.23 3.92
N PRO A 194 0.76 -13.13 3.85
CA PRO A 194 1.60 -12.71 4.97
C PRO A 194 1.29 -11.27 5.43
N ALA A 195 1.99 -10.81 6.45
CA ALA A 195 2.02 -9.39 6.82
C ALA A 195 3.43 -8.95 7.24
N LEU A 196 3.72 -7.66 7.09
CA LEU A 196 5.00 -7.02 7.44
C LEU A 196 4.75 -5.87 8.42
N ALA A 197 5.60 -5.70 9.43
CA ALA A 197 5.65 -4.52 10.30
C ALA A 197 6.89 -4.57 11.19
N ASP A 198 7.35 -3.42 11.68
CA ASP A 198 8.18 -3.34 12.89
C ASP A 198 7.29 -3.66 14.10
N LEU A 199 7.50 -4.84 14.70
CA LEU A 199 6.65 -5.38 15.76
C LEU A 199 7.10 -4.96 17.16
N ASP A 200 8.38 -4.63 17.35
CA ASP A 200 8.96 -4.34 18.66
C ASP A 200 9.52 -2.91 18.82
N GLY A 201 9.45 -2.12 17.76
CA GLY A 201 9.81 -0.70 17.71
C GLY A 201 11.31 -0.47 17.61
N ASP A 202 12.08 -1.42 17.07
CA ASP A 202 13.52 -1.29 16.90
C ASP A 202 13.94 -0.66 15.56
N GLY A 203 12.98 -0.39 14.67
CA GLY A 203 13.19 0.20 13.35
C GLY A 203 13.51 -0.81 12.26
N VAL A 204 13.41 -2.12 12.53
CA VAL A 204 13.57 -3.19 11.55
C VAL A 204 12.23 -3.91 11.36
N VAL A 205 11.98 -4.40 10.15
CA VAL A 205 10.71 -5.04 9.80
C VAL A 205 10.74 -6.54 10.08
N GLU A 206 9.73 -7.05 10.78
CA GLU A 206 9.47 -8.48 10.88
C GLU A 206 8.46 -8.97 9.83
N LEU A 207 8.65 -10.23 9.43
CA LEU A 207 7.79 -10.92 8.46
C LEU A 207 6.92 -11.96 9.18
N LEU A 208 5.60 -11.86 9.03
CA LEU A 208 4.64 -12.80 9.62
C LEU A 208 3.97 -13.68 8.57
N ALA A 209 3.92 -14.99 8.84
CA ALA A 209 3.24 -15.95 7.98
C ALA A 209 2.57 -17.06 8.77
N PHE A 210 1.79 -17.91 8.08
CA PHE A 210 1.19 -19.09 8.68
C PHE A 210 2.04 -20.35 8.42
N GLU A 211 2.35 -21.09 9.48
CA GLU A 211 2.85 -22.46 9.41
C GLU A 211 1.69 -23.43 9.66
N ARG A 212 1.64 -24.57 8.96
CA ARG A 212 0.70 -25.66 9.27
C ARG A 212 1.38 -26.81 9.98
N SER A 213 0.61 -27.53 10.80
CA SER A 213 1.09 -28.78 11.39
C SER A 213 1.35 -29.80 10.27
N GLU A 214 2.09 -30.88 10.52
CA GLU A 214 2.52 -31.87 9.49
C GLU A 214 1.37 -32.59 8.72
N GLU A 215 0.13 -32.11 8.80
CA GLU A 215 -0.97 -32.40 7.89
C GLU A 215 -0.96 -31.43 6.69
N VAL A 216 -1.02 -32.01 5.49
CA VAL A 216 -1.01 -31.39 4.15
C VAL A 216 -1.32 -29.87 4.07
N LEU A 217 -0.37 -29.12 3.51
CA LEU A 217 -0.46 -27.68 3.26
C LEU A 217 -1.59 -27.36 2.27
N GLY A 218 -2.32 -26.27 2.50
CA GLY A 218 -3.53 -25.90 1.74
C GLY A 218 -4.73 -26.85 1.83
N GLN A 219 -4.71 -27.86 2.70
CA GLN A 219 -5.88 -28.66 3.08
C GLN A 219 -6.34 -28.29 4.49
N PRO A 220 -7.60 -28.54 4.88
CA PRO A 220 -8.04 -28.31 6.24
C PRO A 220 -7.15 -29.02 7.28
N GLY A 221 -6.68 -28.28 8.27
CA GLY A 221 -5.68 -28.71 9.24
C GLY A 221 -5.31 -27.60 10.22
N GLU A 222 -4.51 -27.90 11.23
CA GLU A 222 -4.05 -26.91 12.20
C GLU A 222 -3.01 -25.97 11.59
N ARG A 223 -3.10 -24.67 11.89
CA ARG A 223 -2.11 -23.65 11.56
C ARG A 223 -1.79 -22.77 12.76
N ARG A 224 -0.65 -22.08 12.71
CA ARG A 224 -0.18 -21.10 13.70
C ARG A 224 0.59 -19.97 13.00
N VAL A 225 0.79 -18.87 13.70
CA VAL A 225 1.62 -17.75 13.22
C VAL A 225 3.10 -18.00 13.54
N VAL A 226 3.96 -17.68 12.59
CA VAL A 226 5.43 -17.62 12.72
C VAL A 226 5.92 -16.24 12.33
N ALA A 227 7.00 -15.79 12.97
CA ALA A 227 7.67 -14.53 12.68
C ALA A 227 9.12 -14.76 12.29
N PHE A 228 9.61 -13.96 11.35
CA PHE A 228 10.99 -13.93 10.91
C PHE A 228 11.53 -12.52 11.04
N GLU A 229 12.82 -12.42 11.37
CA GLU A 229 13.60 -11.18 11.24
C GLU A 229 13.66 -10.75 9.77
N ALA A 230 14.01 -9.49 9.51
CA ALA A 230 14.23 -8.98 8.15
C ALA A 230 15.24 -9.80 7.32
N ASP A 231 16.24 -10.41 7.97
CA ASP A 231 17.24 -11.28 7.31
C ASP A 231 16.72 -12.71 6.98
N GLY A 232 15.46 -12.98 7.30
CA GLY A 232 14.78 -14.24 7.07
C GLY A 232 15.02 -15.31 8.14
N SER A 233 15.77 -15.00 9.20
CA SER A 233 15.94 -15.94 10.31
C SER A 233 14.67 -16.01 11.17
N LEU A 234 14.36 -17.20 11.71
CA LEU A 234 13.17 -17.40 12.52
C LEU A 234 13.30 -16.66 13.86
N LEU A 235 12.46 -15.64 14.06
CA LEU A 235 12.40 -14.85 15.28
C LEU A 235 11.63 -15.63 16.37
N TRP A 236 10.37 -15.95 16.11
CA TRP A 236 9.55 -16.75 17.03
C TRP A 236 8.47 -17.57 16.32
N THR A 237 7.86 -18.46 17.08
CA THR A 237 6.73 -19.27 16.61
C THR A 237 5.68 -19.36 17.68
N SER A 238 4.43 -19.02 17.35
CA SER A 238 3.33 -19.05 18.31
C SER A 238 3.06 -20.47 18.81
N GLU A 239 2.66 -20.60 20.08
CA GLU A 239 2.18 -21.88 20.63
C GLU A 239 0.71 -22.17 20.25
N THR A 240 0.02 -21.20 19.65
CA THR A 240 -1.42 -21.26 19.35
C THR A 240 -1.68 -21.99 18.04
N TRP A 241 -1.98 -23.29 18.13
CA TRP A 241 -2.50 -24.08 17.01
C TRP A 241 -4.01 -23.97 16.91
N VAL A 242 -4.51 -23.59 15.73
CA VAL A 242 -5.95 -23.52 15.46
C VAL A 242 -6.29 -24.22 14.16
N TRP A 243 -7.41 -24.95 14.16
CA TRP A 243 -7.93 -25.59 12.96
C TRP A 243 -8.39 -24.55 11.94
N SER A 244 -7.89 -24.65 10.72
CA SER A 244 -8.27 -23.80 9.59
C SER A 244 -8.52 -24.65 8.35
N GLU A 245 -9.47 -24.24 7.52
CA GLU A 245 -9.69 -24.74 6.17
C GLU A 245 -8.71 -24.12 5.15
N GLY A 246 -7.89 -23.14 5.55
CA GLY A 246 -6.91 -22.46 4.70
C GLY A 246 -7.41 -21.16 4.07
N GLY A 247 -6.51 -20.46 3.37
CA GLY A 247 -6.78 -19.16 2.75
C GLY A 247 -6.74 -17.99 3.74
N GLY A 248 -7.06 -16.80 3.21
CA GLY A 248 -7.19 -15.56 4.00
C GLY A 248 -5.90 -14.75 4.03
N GLY A 249 -5.64 -14.10 5.16
CA GLY A 249 -4.43 -13.31 5.38
C GLY A 249 -4.29 -12.85 6.82
N LEU A 250 -3.09 -12.43 7.17
CA LEU A 250 -2.80 -11.71 8.41
C LEU A 250 -3.08 -10.21 8.23
N ALA A 251 -3.44 -9.56 9.33
CA ALA A 251 -3.44 -8.12 9.46
C ALA A 251 -2.76 -7.74 10.77
N ILE A 252 -2.20 -6.53 10.83
CA ILE A 252 -1.49 -5.99 11.98
C ILE A 252 -2.08 -4.62 12.29
N ALA A 253 -2.38 -4.38 13.56
CA ALA A 253 -2.84 -3.08 14.05
C ALA A 253 -2.64 -3.02 15.57
N ASP A 254 -2.33 -1.85 16.11
CA ASP A 254 -2.39 -1.60 17.56
C ASP A 254 -3.86 -1.37 17.93
N LEU A 255 -4.50 -2.35 18.56
CA LEU A 255 -5.95 -2.34 18.74
C LEU A 255 -6.36 -1.52 19.97
N ASP A 256 -5.52 -1.46 21.00
CA ASP A 256 -5.83 -0.74 22.26
C ASP A 256 -5.00 0.53 22.49
N ALA A 257 -4.24 0.95 21.46
CA ALA A 257 -3.44 2.16 21.39
C ALA A 257 -2.36 2.24 22.47
N ASP A 258 -1.73 1.10 22.80
CA ASP A 258 -0.71 1.01 23.86
C ASP A 258 0.74 1.17 23.36
N GLY A 259 0.93 1.22 22.05
CA GLY A 259 2.21 1.31 21.36
C GLY A 259 2.81 -0.04 20.93
N SER A 260 2.15 -1.17 21.24
CA SER A 260 2.52 -2.50 20.79
C SER A 260 1.44 -3.02 19.84
N PRO A 261 1.77 -3.48 18.63
CA PRO A 261 0.76 -3.97 17.72
C PRO A 261 0.22 -5.36 18.10
N GLU A 262 -1.00 -5.63 17.67
CA GLU A 262 -1.59 -6.95 17.66
C GLU A 262 -1.61 -7.60 16.29
N LEU A 263 -1.57 -8.93 16.31
CA LEU A 263 -1.56 -9.77 15.13
C LEU A 263 -2.94 -10.42 14.95
N LEU A 264 -3.66 -10.00 13.92
CA LEU A 264 -4.99 -10.47 13.62
C LEU A 264 -4.89 -11.66 12.66
N ALA A 265 -4.92 -12.87 13.21
CA ALA A 265 -5.22 -14.07 12.45
C ALA A 265 -6.74 -14.26 12.36
N PRO A 266 -7.28 -14.83 11.27
CA PRO A 266 -8.72 -15.05 11.16
C PRO A 266 -9.35 -15.80 12.33
N GLU A 267 -8.59 -16.69 12.95
CA GLU A 267 -9.08 -17.54 14.03
C GLU A 267 -8.85 -16.98 15.44
N HIS A 268 -7.96 -16.00 15.61
CA HIS A 268 -7.51 -15.52 16.92
C HIS A 268 -6.66 -14.25 16.80
N VAL A 269 -6.49 -13.53 17.90
CA VAL A 269 -5.60 -12.36 18.00
C VAL A 269 -4.45 -12.67 18.95
N LEU A 270 -3.23 -12.34 18.50
CA LEU A 270 -2.00 -12.49 19.28
C LEU A 270 -1.44 -11.11 19.63
N HIS A 271 -0.68 -11.04 20.72
CA HIS A 271 0.26 -9.94 20.95
C HIS A 271 1.43 -10.01 19.95
N ALA A 272 2.20 -8.92 19.81
CA ALA A 272 3.39 -8.83 18.96
C ALA A 272 4.42 -9.96 19.19
N ASP A 273 4.52 -10.49 20.42
CA ASP A 273 5.43 -11.60 20.77
C ASP A 273 4.89 -13.00 20.39
N GLY A 274 3.74 -13.07 19.72
CA GLY A 274 3.09 -14.30 19.28
C GLY A 274 2.30 -15.03 20.37
N THR A 275 2.17 -14.45 21.57
CA THR A 275 1.32 -15.02 22.64
C THR A 275 -0.17 -14.72 22.40
N LEU A 276 -1.03 -15.68 22.75
CA LEU A 276 -2.47 -15.52 22.56
C LEU A 276 -3.04 -14.41 23.44
N TRP A 277 -3.68 -13.42 22.80
CA TRP A 277 -4.46 -12.41 23.50
C TRP A 277 -5.89 -12.89 23.72
N TRP A 278 -6.63 -13.12 22.63
CA TRP A 278 -8.00 -13.63 22.67
C TRP A 278 -8.35 -14.38 21.37
N ALA A 279 -9.45 -15.12 21.42
CA ALA A 279 -10.01 -15.80 20.25
C ALA A 279 -11.55 -15.74 20.28
N PRO A 280 -12.21 -15.52 19.14
CA PRO A 280 -13.65 -15.61 19.05
C PRO A 280 -14.11 -17.05 19.35
N GLN A 281 -15.29 -17.20 19.97
CA GLN A 281 -15.83 -18.53 20.30
C GLN A 281 -16.15 -19.39 19.06
N ASP A 282 -16.41 -18.74 17.93
CA ASP A 282 -16.78 -19.35 16.66
C ASP A 282 -16.01 -18.62 15.54
N PRO A 283 -14.74 -18.98 15.28
CA PRO A 283 -13.89 -18.27 14.32
C PRO A 283 -14.22 -18.55 12.84
N PRO A 284 -13.93 -17.59 11.93
CA PRO A 284 -13.68 -17.87 10.52
C PRO A 284 -12.69 -19.02 10.31
N MET A 285 -13.07 -19.99 9.49
CA MET A 285 -12.22 -21.15 9.20
C MET A 285 -11.59 -21.11 7.80
N SER A 286 -12.13 -20.37 6.83
CA SER A 286 -11.53 -20.27 5.49
C SER A 286 -11.63 -18.86 4.91
N ASP A 287 -10.63 -18.52 4.09
CA ASP A 287 -10.65 -17.36 3.18
C ASP A 287 -11.00 -16.01 3.84
N SER A 288 -10.72 -15.87 5.14
CA SER A 288 -11.08 -14.69 5.91
C SER A 288 -9.92 -13.70 5.95
N LEU A 289 -10.28 -12.43 5.79
CA LEU A 289 -9.36 -11.30 5.71
C LEU A 289 -9.76 -10.30 6.79
N PRO A 290 -9.10 -10.33 7.96
CA PRO A 290 -9.38 -9.39 9.03
C PRO A 290 -9.17 -7.96 8.58
N ALA A 291 -9.94 -7.05 9.18
CA ALA A 291 -9.71 -5.62 9.14
C ALA A 291 -9.89 -5.06 10.55
N ALA A 292 -9.22 -3.95 10.83
CA ALA A 292 -9.39 -3.17 12.05
C ALA A 292 -9.78 -1.73 11.67
N ALA A 293 -10.66 -1.11 12.45
CA ALA A 293 -11.04 0.30 12.28
C ALA A 293 -11.65 0.83 13.57
N ASP A 294 -11.37 2.10 13.89
CA ASP A 294 -12.05 2.84 14.96
C ASP A 294 -13.47 3.21 14.48
N LEU A 295 -14.47 2.38 14.80
CA LEU A 295 -15.82 2.56 14.29
C LEU A 295 -16.58 3.62 15.08
N ASP A 296 -16.24 3.87 16.34
CA ASP A 296 -16.95 4.83 17.20
C ASP A 296 -16.13 6.07 17.57
N LEU A 297 -14.94 6.20 17.00
CA LEU A 297 -14.00 7.32 17.13
C LEU A 297 -13.51 7.52 18.58
N ASP A 298 -13.32 6.42 19.31
CA ASP A 298 -12.87 6.44 20.70
C ASP A 298 -11.35 6.30 20.89
N GLY A 299 -10.62 6.05 19.80
CA GLY A 299 -9.17 5.88 19.76
C GLY A 299 -8.70 4.43 19.87
N THR A 300 -9.59 3.47 20.09
CA THR A 300 -9.31 2.03 19.97
C THR A 300 -9.89 1.47 18.68
N LEU A 301 -9.37 0.33 18.21
CA LEU A 301 -9.82 -0.25 16.95
C LEU A 301 -10.74 -1.45 17.21
N GLU A 302 -11.91 -1.44 16.59
CA GLU A 302 -12.73 -2.64 16.46
C GLU A 302 -12.14 -3.61 15.44
N VAL A 303 -12.28 -4.91 15.71
CA VAL A 303 -11.86 -5.99 14.83
C VAL A 303 -13.04 -6.57 14.06
N LEU A 304 -12.91 -6.64 12.74
CA LEU A 304 -13.90 -7.20 11.84
C LEU A 304 -13.46 -8.58 11.33
N PHE A 305 -14.15 -9.62 11.79
CA PHE A 305 -13.98 -10.99 11.31
C PHE A 305 -15.26 -11.46 10.61
N GLY A 306 -15.23 -11.49 9.28
CA GLY A 306 -16.40 -11.84 8.48
C GLY A 306 -17.56 -10.87 8.75
N ARG A 307 -18.59 -11.32 9.47
CA ARG A 307 -19.76 -10.50 9.84
C ARG A 307 -19.78 -10.08 11.30
N SER A 308 -18.86 -10.58 12.12
CA SER A 308 -18.80 -10.25 13.54
C SER A 308 -17.83 -9.10 13.77
N VAL A 309 -18.27 -8.15 14.59
CA VAL A 309 -17.47 -6.98 15.01
C VAL A 309 -17.18 -7.15 16.50
N TYR A 310 -15.91 -6.98 16.86
CA TYR A 310 -15.39 -7.14 18.22
C TYR A 310 -14.72 -5.85 18.65
N ALA A 311 -14.82 -5.49 19.93
CA ALA A 311 -13.93 -4.49 20.52
C ALA A 311 -12.48 -5.02 20.57
N ALA A 312 -11.52 -4.13 20.83
CA ALA A 312 -10.10 -4.46 20.96
C ALA A 312 -9.83 -5.65 21.91
N ASP A 313 -10.58 -5.76 23.02
CA ASP A 313 -10.44 -6.82 24.02
C ASP A 313 -11.09 -8.17 23.64
N GLY A 314 -11.66 -8.27 22.43
CA GLY A 314 -12.34 -9.46 21.94
C GLY A 314 -13.80 -9.59 22.37
N THR A 315 -14.38 -8.57 23.01
CA THR A 315 -15.83 -8.53 23.28
C THR A 315 -16.61 -8.39 21.98
N GLU A 316 -17.44 -9.38 21.61
CA GLU A 316 -18.33 -9.28 20.45
C GLU A 316 -19.37 -8.17 20.68
N LEU A 317 -19.32 -7.13 19.84
CA LEU A 317 -20.20 -5.96 19.92
C LEU A 317 -21.52 -6.24 19.19
N PHE A 318 -21.43 -6.62 17.91
CA PHE A 318 -22.57 -6.92 17.08
C PHE A 318 -22.21 -7.80 15.88
N GLU A 319 -23.24 -8.31 15.20
CA GLU A 319 -23.13 -9.08 13.96
C GLU A 319 -23.86 -8.31 12.85
N LEU A 320 -23.17 -8.06 11.73
CA LEU A 320 -23.75 -7.42 10.56
C LEU A 320 -24.89 -8.29 10.00
N ALA A 321 -26.09 -7.71 9.89
CA ALA A 321 -27.34 -8.41 9.57
C ALA A 321 -27.45 -8.90 8.11
N VAL A 322 -26.57 -9.83 7.72
CA VAL A 322 -26.55 -10.52 6.42
C VAL A 322 -26.97 -11.99 6.60
N PRO A 323 -27.81 -12.57 5.73
CA PRO A 323 -28.17 -13.98 5.87
C PRO A 323 -26.96 -14.90 5.72
N GLY A 324 -26.85 -15.95 6.53
CA GLY A 324 -25.87 -17.02 6.34
C GLY A 324 -25.02 -17.32 7.58
N ASN A 325 -23.84 -17.90 7.36
CA ASN A 325 -22.85 -18.13 8.40
C ASN A 325 -22.18 -16.79 8.78
N LYS A 326 -22.00 -16.50 10.09
CA LYS A 326 -21.36 -15.26 10.56
C LYS A 326 -19.87 -15.19 10.26
N ASN A 327 -19.26 -16.36 10.10
CA ASN A 327 -17.83 -16.55 9.84
C ASN A 327 -17.48 -16.40 8.35
N THR A 328 -18.30 -15.71 7.56
CA THR A 328 -18.13 -15.59 6.11
C THR A 328 -18.35 -14.17 5.64
N GLY A 329 -17.77 -13.83 4.49
CA GLY A 329 -17.81 -12.49 3.95
C GLY A 329 -16.48 -11.78 4.14
N VAL A 330 -16.26 -10.79 3.29
CA VAL A 330 -15.07 -9.92 3.37
C VAL A 330 -15.56 -8.49 3.49
N VAL A 331 -14.97 -7.77 4.45
CA VAL A 331 -15.30 -6.38 4.74
C VAL A 331 -14.31 -5.42 4.07
N ALA A 332 -14.77 -4.19 3.91
CA ALA A 332 -13.96 -3.01 3.62
C ALA A 332 -14.62 -1.80 4.30
N VAL A 333 -13.80 -0.86 4.76
CA VAL A 333 -14.24 0.30 5.57
C VAL A 333 -13.92 1.58 4.81
N ALA A 334 -14.91 2.46 4.69
CA ALA A 334 -14.80 3.77 4.05
C ALA A 334 -15.97 4.66 4.49
N ASN A 335 -15.91 5.97 4.21
CA ASN A 335 -17.05 6.86 4.43
C ASN A 335 -17.81 7.06 3.12
N PHE A 336 -19.11 6.76 3.12
CA PHE A 336 -20.00 6.90 1.96
C PHE A 336 -21.06 8.00 2.15
N ASP A 337 -21.00 8.77 3.24
CA ASP A 337 -21.83 9.95 3.40
C ASP A 337 -21.08 11.18 3.96
N ASP A 338 -21.79 12.07 4.66
CA ASP A 338 -21.28 13.37 5.07
C ASP A 338 -20.94 13.42 6.58
N ASP A 339 -21.14 12.34 7.34
CA ASP A 339 -20.77 12.29 8.76
C ASP A 339 -19.32 11.84 8.97
N GLU A 340 -18.86 11.83 10.24
CA GLU A 340 -17.45 11.53 10.56
C GLU A 340 -17.19 10.02 10.71
N TYR A 341 -18.24 9.23 10.87
CA TYR A 341 -18.14 7.80 11.12
C TYR A 341 -17.90 7.03 9.82
N PRO A 342 -17.22 5.89 9.89
CA PRO A 342 -17.08 5.04 8.73
C PRO A 342 -18.33 4.19 8.51
N GLU A 343 -18.53 3.77 7.27
CA GLU A 343 -19.39 2.66 6.93
C GLU A 343 -18.61 1.36 6.72
N ILE A 344 -19.31 0.27 6.97
CA ILE A 344 -18.81 -1.08 6.74
C ILE A 344 -19.47 -1.63 5.47
N TYR A 345 -18.71 -1.73 4.39
CA TYR A 345 -19.10 -2.53 3.25
C TYR A 345 -18.79 -4.00 3.49
N ILE A 346 -19.72 -4.90 3.16
CA ILE A 346 -19.48 -6.33 3.18
C ILE A 346 -19.96 -7.03 1.91
N GLN A 347 -19.09 -7.87 1.37
CA GLN A 347 -19.42 -8.84 0.34
C GLN A 347 -19.58 -10.24 0.95
N SER A 348 -20.79 -10.78 0.94
CA SER A 348 -21.10 -12.18 1.30
C SER A 348 -22.22 -12.68 0.36
N PHE A 349 -23.25 -13.38 0.87
CA PHE A 349 -24.46 -13.74 0.12
C PHE A 349 -25.16 -12.55 -0.54
N THR A 350 -25.07 -11.38 0.09
CA THR A 350 -25.50 -10.09 -0.46
C THR A 350 -24.39 -9.08 -0.26
N HIS A 351 -24.35 -8.07 -1.12
CA HIS A 351 -23.48 -6.92 -0.95
C HIS A 351 -24.26 -5.87 -0.16
N ARG A 352 -23.72 -5.42 0.97
CA ARG A 352 -24.40 -4.51 1.89
C ARG A 352 -23.43 -3.44 2.36
N VAL A 353 -24.01 -2.30 2.73
CA VAL A 353 -23.34 -1.28 3.54
C VAL A 353 -24.11 -1.15 4.84
N PHE A 354 -23.36 -1.08 5.93
CA PHE A 354 -23.86 -0.83 7.28
C PHE A 354 -23.25 0.46 7.81
N GLU A 355 -24.00 1.15 8.65
CA GLU A 355 -23.47 2.23 9.49
C GLU A 355 -22.42 1.66 10.47
N HIS A 356 -21.64 2.55 11.07
CA HIS A 356 -20.60 2.18 12.05
C HIS A 356 -21.13 1.38 13.26
N ASP A 357 -22.41 1.56 13.62
CA ASP A 357 -23.08 0.86 14.73
C ASP A 357 -23.75 -0.47 14.32
N GLY A 358 -23.59 -0.88 13.05
CA GLY A 358 -24.14 -2.10 12.51
C GLY A 358 -25.58 -1.99 11.98
N GLU A 359 -26.20 -0.80 12.00
CA GLU A 359 -27.51 -0.61 11.37
C GLU A 359 -27.41 -0.69 9.83
N PRO A 360 -28.37 -1.31 9.12
CA PRO A 360 -28.29 -1.43 7.66
C PRO A 360 -28.48 -0.09 6.93
N LYS A 361 -27.47 0.34 6.16
CA LYS A 361 -27.50 1.57 5.33
C LYS A 361 -28.00 1.30 3.91
N ALA A 362 -27.33 0.41 3.18
CA ALA A 362 -27.62 0.17 1.76
C ALA A 362 -27.61 -1.31 1.32
N ASN A 363 -28.39 -1.62 0.28
CA ASN A 363 -28.36 -2.90 -0.41
C ASN A 363 -27.76 -2.75 -1.82
N CYS A 364 -26.59 -3.35 -2.02
CA CYS A 364 -25.79 -3.19 -3.24
C CYS A 364 -25.95 -4.34 -4.24
N GLY A 365 -26.83 -5.29 -3.90
CA GLY A 365 -27.25 -6.38 -4.77
C GLY A 365 -26.99 -7.76 -4.18
N VAL A 366 -27.24 -8.78 -5.01
CA VAL A 366 -26.95 -10.18 -4.67
C VAL A 366 -25.46 -10.47 -4.79
N GLY A 367 -24.93 -11.27 -3.87
CA GLY A 367 -23.53 -11.70 -3.88
C GLY A 367 -23.25 -12.91 -4.76
N GLY A 368 -21.97 -13.27 -4.83
CA GLY A 368 -21.43 -14.38 -5.63
C GLY A 368 -21.42 -15.75 -4.93
N GLY A 369 -21.82 -15.82 -3.65
CA GLY A 369 -21.79 -17.05 -2.84
C GLY A 369 -21.59 -16.76 -1.36
N ASN A 370 -21.43 -17.82 -0.54
CA ASN A 370 -21.35 -17.67 0.92
C ASN A 370 -20.05 -17.00 1.38
N LYS A 371 -18.92 -17.30 0.73
CA LYS A 371 -17.57 -16.94 1.24
C LYS A 371 -17.26 -15.45 1.21
N GLY A 372 -17.84 -14.70 0.27
CA GLY A 372 -17.42 -13.33 -0.03
C GLY A 372 -16.18 -13.29 -0.92
N LEU A 373 -15.92 -12.15 -1.55
CA LEU A 373 -14.66 -11.83 -2.22
C LEU A 373 -14.23 -10.45 -1.68
N PRO A 374 -12.93 -10.16 -1.61
CA PRO A 374 -12.51 -8.82 -1.21
C PRO A 374 -12.96 -7.79 -2.26
N VAL A 375 -13.05 -6.53 -1.84
CA VAL A 375 -13.36 -5.37 -2.69
C VAL A 375 -12.36 -4.27 -2.43
N ALA A 376 -12.10 -3.46 -3.45
CA ALA A 376 -11.36 -2.20 -3.29
C ALA A 376 -12.35 -1.03 -3.22
N ILE A 377 -11.94 0.04 -2.54
CA ILE A 377 -12.70 1.28 -2.45
C ILE A 377 -11.77 2.44 -2.83
N ALA A 378 -12.20 3.31 -3.74
CA ALA A 378 -11.46 4.50 -4.16
C ALA A 378 -12.40 5.53 -4.81
N ASP A 379 -11.98 6.80 -4.86
CA ASP A 379 -12.61 7.79 -5.74
C ASP A 379 -12.14 7.56 -7.18
N THR A 380 -13.02 6.99 -8.01
CA THR A 380 -12.67 6.59 -9.38
C THR A 380 -13.03 7.64 -10.41
N ASN A 381 -13.73 8.70 -10.00
CA ASN A 381 -14.30 9.68 -10.91
C ASN A 381 -13.95 11.13 -10.57
N GLY A 382 -13.21 11.34 -9.48
CA GLY A 382 -12.67 12.63 -9.04
C GLY A 382 -13.72 13.55 -8.41
N ASP A 383 -14.84 13.01 -7.91
CA ASP A 383 -15.89 13.80 -7.25
C ASP A 383 -15.74 13.88 -5.72
N GLY A 384 -14.68 13.27 -5.19
CA GLY A 384 -14.36 13.20 -3.76
C GLY A 384 -15.17 12.15 -3.01
N ARG A 385 -15.92 11.27 -3.69
CA ARG A 385 -16.71 10.21 -3.06
C ARG A 385 -16.11 8.84 -3.35
N ALA A 386 -16.23 7.96 -2.37
CA ALA A 386 -15.76 6.61 -2.49
C ALA A 386 -16.68 5.75 -3.37
N GLU A 387 -16.11 5.09 -4.38
CA GLU A 387 -16.74 4.00 -5.12
C GLU A 387 -16.25 2.64 -4.67
N VAL A 388 -17.16 1.68 -4.68
CA VAL A 388 -16.85 0.26 -4.50
C VAL A 388 -16.51 -0.38 -5.84
N LEU A 389 -15.30 -0.93 -5.93
CA LEU A 389 -14.82 -1.77 -7.01
C LEU A 389 -15.02 -3.23 -6.64
N THR A 390 -15.86 -3.95 -7.39
CA THR A 390 -16.24 -5.32 -6.99
C THR A 390 -16.52 -6.25 -8.16
N LYS A 391 -16.12 -7.51 -7.98
CA LYS A 391 -16.53 -8.63 -8.82
C LYS A 391 -17.91 -9.15 -8.43
N GLN A 392 -18.79 -9.31 -9.41
CA GLN A 392 -20.10 -9.96 -9.25
C GLN A 392 -20.43 -10.90 -10.44
N GLY A 393 -20.20 -12.20 -10.24
CA GLY A 393 -20.27 -13.18 -11.33
C GLY A 393 -19.19 -12.90 -12.38
N PRO A 394 -19.50 -12.91 -13.69
CA PRO A 394 -18.54 -12.61 -14.75
C PRO A 394 -18.39 -11.10 -15.02
N TRP A 395 -18.66 -10.25 -14.01
CA TRP A 395 -18.63 -8.79 -14.17
C TRP A 395 -17.75 -8.15 -13.12
N TYR A 396 -16.87 -7.25 -13.54
CA TYR A 396 -16.21 -6.28 -12.68
C TYR A 396 -16.93 -4.93 -12.81
N ARG A 397 -17.12 -4.22 -11.68
CA ARG A 397 -18.02 -3.06 -11.60
C ARG A 397 -17.46 -2.02 -10.64
N ALA A 398 -17.57 -0.74 -11.03
CA ALA A 398 -17.60 0.37 -10.09
C ALA A 398 -19.06 0.67 -9.68
N LYS A 399 -19.25 0.92 -8.39
CA LYS A 399 -20.54 1.25 -7.79
C LYS A 399 -20.39 2.42 -6.83
N THR A 400 -21.33 3.34 -6.88
CA THR A 400 -21.46 4.42 -5.90
C THR A 400 -22.72 4.19 -5.05
N LEU A 401 -22.78 4.78 -3.86
CA LEU A 401 -23.97 4.75 -3.02
C LEU A 401 -24.99 5.80 -3.49
N ASP A 402 -26.24 5.38 -3.64
CA ASP A 402 -27.40 6.23 -3.92
C ASP A 402 -28.51 5.91 -2.92
N GLY A 403 -28.52 6.66 -1.81
CA GLY A 403 -29.41 6.45 -0.68
C GLY A 403 -29.23 5.06 -0.08
N ASN A 404 -30.31 4.25 -0.08
CA ASN A 404 -30.30 2.90 0.50
C ASN A 404 -29.94 1.79 -0.49
N SER A 405 -29.31 2.14 -1.61
CA SER A 405 -28.89 1.19 -2.65
C SER A 405 -27.57 1.59 -3.28
N CYS A 406 -26.91 0.66 -3.99
CA CYS A 406 -25.76 1.02 -4.83
C CYS A 406 -26.17 1.15 -6.30
N GLN A 407 -25.76 2.24 -6.94
CA GLN A 407 -25.84 2.44 -8.38
C GLN A 407 -24.54 1.96 -9.04
N THR A 408 -24.65 1.17 -10.12
CA THR A 408 -23.49 0.83 -10.94
C THR A 408 -23.16 1.99 -11.88
N LEU A 409 -21.91 2.47 -11.82
CA LEU A 409 -21.40 3.50 -12.72
C LEU A 409 -21.04 2.89 -14.08
N TRP A 410 -20.26 1.81 -14.05
CA TRP A 410 -19.91 1.03 -15.23
C TRP A 410 -19.73 -0.45 -14.88
N SER A 411 -19.73 -1.30 -15.90
CA SER A 411 -19.51 -2.74 -15.74
C SER A 411 -18.84 -3.34 -16.97
N VAL A 412 -17.81 -4.13 -16.74
CA VAL A 412 -17.07 -4.85 -17.78
C VAL A 412 -17.18 -6.35 -17.57
N LYS A 413 -17.23 -7.11 -18.66
CA LYS A 413 -17.28 -8.56 -18.60
C LYS A 413 -15.86 -9.09 -18.51
N ILE A 414 -15.62 -10.00 -17.57
CA ILE A 414 -14.32 -10.64 -17.29
C ILE A 414 -14.43 -12.16 -17.39
N ALA A 415 -13.30 -12.86 -17.38
CA ALA A 415 -13.28 -14.31 -17.24
C ALA A 415 -13.91 -14.74 -15.89
N ASP A 416 -14.77 -15.77 -15.91
CA ASP A 416 -15.54 -16.16 -14.72
C ASP A 416 -14.76 -17.12 -13.82
N ALA A 417 -13.98 -16.57 -12.90
CA ALA A 417 -13.30 -17.29 -11.83
C ALA A 417 -13.27 -16.45 -10.54
N PRO A 418 -13.26 -17.05 -9.33
CA PRO A 418 -13.01 -16.27 -8.12
C PRO A 418 -11.65 -15.58 -8.26
N ALA A 419 -11.61 -14.30 -7.93
CA ALA A 419 -10.46 -13.46 -8.22
C ALA A 419 -10.36 -12.37 -7.14
N SER A 420 -9.17 -11.80 -7.09
CA SER A 420 -8.76 -10.53 -6.46
C SER A 420 -9.87 -9.51 -6.21
N ALA A 421 -9.66 -8.64 -5.21
CA ALA A 421 -10.45 -7.43 -5.04
C ALA A 421 -10.38 -6.49 -6.25
N GLY A 422 -9.29 -6.59 -7.03
CA GLY A 422 -8.75 -5.45 -7.75
C GLY A 422 -8.07 -4.47 -6.79
N THR A 423 -7.56 -3.38 -7.34
CA THR A 423 -7.09 -2.21 -6.60
C THR A 423 -7.47 -0.98 -7.43
N ALA A 424 -7.10 0.21 -6.98
CA ALA A 424 -7.20 1.43 -7.76
C ALA A 424 -6.01 2.34 -7.43
N PHE A 425 -5.61 3.16 -8.38
CA PHE A 425 -4.59 4.17 -8.18
C PHE A 425 -4.75 5.28 -9.22
N ASP A 426 -4.58 6.54 -8.82
CA ASP A 426 -4.58 7.70 -9.73
C ASP A 426 -3.22 7.83 -10.39
N PHE A 427 -2.97 7.03 -11.43
CA PHE A 427 -1.65 6.94 -12.09
C PHE A 427 -1.23 8.25 -12.77
N LEU A 428 -2.19 9.12 -13.07
CA LEU A 428 -1.99 10.36 -13.80
C LEU A 428 -2.03 11.60 -12.90
N ALA A 429 -2.28 11.42 -11.60
CA ALA A 429 -2.50 12.49 -10.62
C ALA A 429 -3.56 13.50 -11.09
N ASP A 430 -4.62 13.03 -11.75
CA ASP A 430 -5.68 13.87 -12.32
C ASP A 430 -6.93 13.99 -11.43
N GLY A 431 -6.91 13.30 -10.29
CA GLY A 431 -7.92 13.31 -9.23
C GLY A 431 -8.85 12.11 -9.24
N GLY A 432 -8.90 11.31 -10.32
CA GLY A 432 -9.67 10.08 -10.38
C GLY A 432 -8.78 8.84 -10.44
N ALA A 433 -8.98 7.89 -9.54
CA ALA A 433 -8.22 6.65 -9.56
C ALA A 433 -8.64 5.74 -10.73
N GLU A 434 -7.66 5.25 -11.49
CA GLU A 434 -7.87 4.15 -12.43
C GLU A 434 -8.12 2.85 -11.67
N ALA A 435 -9.14 2.10 -12.10
CA ALA A 435 -9.43 0.79 -11.51
C ALA A 435 -8.53 -0.29 -12.14
N ILE A 436 -7.90 -1.11 -11.31
CA ILE A 436 -7.00 -2.19 -11.73
C ILE A 436 -7.64 -3.53 -11.40
N TYR A 437 -7.71 -4.41 -12.39
CA TYR A 437 -8.22 -5.74 -12.18
C TYR A 437 -7.40 -6.79 -12.92
N ALA A 438 -7.00 -7.82 -12.19
CA ALA A 438 -6.33 -8.98 -12.74
C ALA A 438 -7.25 -10.21 -12.65
N ASP A 439 -7.77 -10.65 -13.80
CA ASP A 439 -8.47 -11.92 -13.93
C ASP A 439 -7.48 -13.04 -14.28
N ARG A 440 -7.92 -14.26 -14.61
CA ARG A 440 -6.99 -15.39 -14.85
C ARG A 440 -6.07 -15.24 -16.06
N GLU A 441 -6.49 -14.43 -17.03
CA GLU A 441 -5.89 -14.35 -18.37
C GLU A 441 -5.37 -12.93 -18.67
N TRP A 442 -5.90 -11.92 -17.97
CA TRP A 442 -5.64 -10.53 -18.27
C TRP A 442 -5.50 -9.69 -17.03
N VAL A 443 -4.55 -8.76 -17.09
CA VAL A 443 -4.54 -7.55 -16.26
C VAL A 443 -5.12 -6.42 -17.09
N ARG A 444 -6.00 -5.62 -16.49
CA ARG A 444 -6.62 -4.45 -17.13
C ARG A 444 -6.64 -3.27 -16.19
N ILE A 445 -6.33 -2.09 -16.76
CA ILE A 445 -6.43 -0.79 -16.10
C ILE A 445 -7.58 -0.05 -16.79
N PHE A 446 -8.57 0.41 -16.02
CA PHE A 446 -9.79 1.03 -16.53
C PHE A 446 -9.90 2.49 -16.14
N ASP A 447 -10.44 3.31 -17.05
CA ASP A 447 -10.87 4.66 -16.74
C ASP A 447 -12.16 4.69 -15.90
N SER A 448 -12.57 5.91 -15.52
CA SER A 448 -13.81 6.20 -14.78
C SER A 448 -15.10 5.77 -15.49
N GLN A 449 -15.05 5.37 -16.76
CA GLN A 449 -16.18 4.88 -17.55
C GLN A 449 -16.11 3.36 -17.80
N GLY A 450 -15.07 2.69 -17.32
CA GLY A 450 -14.83 1.26 -17.50
C GLY A 450 -14.23 0.91 -18.87
N PHE A 451 -13.65 1.86 -19.61
CA PHE A 451 -12.84 1.54 -20.79
C PHE A 451 -11.44 1.13 -20.35
N ALA A 452 -10.92 0.04 -20.93
CA ALA A 452 -9.55 -0.37 -20.69
C ALA A 452 -8.59 0.64 -21.33
N LEU A 453 -7.78 1.31 -20.49
CA LEU A 453 -6.67 2.16 -20.89
C LEU A 453 -5.46 1.31 -21.29
N ALA A 454 -5.24 0.21 -20.57
CA ALA A 454 -4.23 -0.78 -20.87
C ALA A 454 -4.72 -2.19 -20.54
N GLU A 455 -4.18 -3.17 -21.26
CA GLU A 455 -4.35 -4.58 -20.97
C GLU A 455 -3.11 -5.37 -21.39
N PHE A 456 -2.77 -6.39 -20.61
CA PHE A 456 -1.72 -7.34 -20.94
C PHE A 456 -2.08 -8.73 -20.42
N GLU A 457 -1.56 -9.75 -21.10
CA GLU A 457 -1.82 -11.15 -20.78
C GLU A 457 -1.09 -11.53 -19.48
N ARG A 458 -1.75 -12.33 -18.65
CA ARG A 458 -1.13 -13.07 -17.55
C ARG A 458 -1.73 -14.46 -17.46
N ASP A 459 -1.04 -15.36 -16.79
CA ASP A 459 -1.59 -16.65 -16.40
C ASP A 459 -1.74 -16.72 -14.88
N ALA A 460 -2.93 -17.07 -14.41
CA ALA A 460 -3.16 -17.27 -12.98
C ALA A 460 -4.28 -18.27 -12.69
N ARG A 461 -4.11 -19.03 -11.61
CA ARG A 461 -5.20 -19.74 -10.95
C ARG A 461 -6.10 -18.77 -10.19
N PRO A 462 -7.36 -19.15 -9.93
CA PRO A 462 -8.23 -18.37 -9.06
C PRO A 462 -7.61 -18.16 -7.68
N SER A 463 -7.41 -16.91 -7.28
CA SER A 463 -6.82 -16.54 -5.99
C SER A 463 -7.41 -15.23 -5.47
N MET A 464 -7.09 -14.88 -4.22
CA MET A 464 -7.44 -13.58 -3.63
C MET A 464 -6.27 -12.60 -3.66
N ALA A 465 -5.19 -12.90 -4.37
CA ALA A 465 -4.04 -12.00 -4.53
C ALA A 465 -4.48 -10.69 -5.20
N ASN A 466 -4.18 -9.55 -4.58
CA ASN A 466 -4.41 -8.24 -5.20
C ASN A 466 -3.23 -7.86 -6.08
N PRO A 467 -3.46 -7.21 -7.23
CA PRO A 467 -2.47 -6.28 -7.75
C PRO A 467 -2.22 -5.22 -6.68
N ILE A 468 -0.97 -4.85 -6.47
CA ILE A 468 -0.57 -3.80 -5.54
C ILE A 468 0.11 -2.67 -6.31
N VAL A 469 0.08 -1.48 -5.74
CA VAL A 469 0.77 -0.31 -6.27
C VAL A 469 1.61 0.28 -5.14
N ALA A 470 2.91 0.43 -5.37
CA ALA A 470 3.87 1.02 -4.44
C ALA A 470 5.02 1.65 -5.24
N ASP A 471 5.68 2.64 -4.67
CA ASP A 471 6.99 3.10 -5.11
C ASP A 471 7.99 2.05 -4.60
N ALA A 472 8.26 1.05 -5.41
CA ALA A 472 8.95 -0.16 -4.97
C ALA A 472 10.46 -0.09 -5.23
N ASP A 473 10.92 0.78 -6.14
CA ASP A 473 12.34 1.02 -6.40
C ASP A 473 12.88 2.34 -5.81
N ASN A 474 12.04 3.07 -5.06
CA ASN A 474 12.39 4.30 -4.32
C ASN A 474 12.79 5.46 -5.23
N ASP A 475 12.27 5.51 -6.46
CA ASP A 475 12.50 6.63 -7.38
C ASP A 475 11.41 7.71 -7.28
N GLY A 476 10.33 7.42 -6.55
CA GLY A 476 9.17 8.28 -6.33
C GLY A 476 8.12 8.26 -7.44
N ALA A 477 8.27 7.44 -8.48
CA ALA A 477 7.19 6.96 -9.32
C ALA A 477 6.45 5.83 -8.59
N ALA A 478 5.48 5.21 -9.25
CA ALA A 478 4.73 4.10 -8.67
C ALA A 478 4.79 2.92 -9.61
N GLU A 479 4.91 1.71 -9.07
CA GLU A 479 4.97 0.49 -9.87
C GLU A 479 3.78 -0.40 -9.54
N LEU A 480 3.29 -1.07 -10.57
CA LEU A 480 2.20 -2.02 -10.46
C LEU A 480 2.78 -3.44 -10.42
N ILE A 481 2.54 -4.13 -9.31
CA ILE A 481 3.05 -5.47 -9.06
C ILE A 481 1.89 -6.46 -9.03
N ILE A 482 1.99 -7.52 -9.84
CA ILE A 482 0.91 -8.50 -10.03
C ILE A 482 1.43 -9.91 -9.80
N ALA A 483 0.76 -10.64 -8.90
CA ALA A 483 0.93 -12.08 -8.76
C ALA A 483 0.41 -12.85 -9.98
N ALA A 484 1.09 -13.93 -10.35
CA ALA A 484 0.74 -14.85 -11.41
C ALA A 484 1.02 -16.30 -10.97
N SER A 485 0.46 -17.28 -11.66
CA SER A 485 0.65 -18.69 -11.31
C SER A 485 0.50 -19.60 -12.51
N GLU A 486 1.07 -20.80 -12.40
CA GLU A 486 0.90 -21.79 -13.45
C GLU A 486 -0.58 -22.16 -13.64
N PRO A 487 -1.03 -22.36 -14.90
CA PRO A 487 -2.42 -22.68 -15.20
C PRO A 487 -2.85 -24.06 -14.66
N GLU A 488 -4.15 -24.35 -14.72
CA GLU A 488 -4.69 -25.67 -14.33
C GLU A 488 -4.51 -26.69 -15.49
N ASP A 489 -4.35 -27.99 -15.20
CA ASP A 489 -4.28 -29.04 -16.22
C ASP A 489 -5.49 -29.00 -17.18
N GLY A 490 -5.23 -28.90 -18.48
CA GLY A 490 -6.25 -28.82 -19.53
C GLY A 490 -6.54 -27.40 -20.04
N ASP A 491 -5.93 -26.37 -19.43
CA ASP A 491 -5.81 -25.04 -20.02
C ASP A 491 -4.61 -25.04 -21.01
N ASP A 492 -4.75 -25.80 -22.12
CA ASP A 492 -3.68 -26.20 -23.05
C ASP A 492 -3.03 -25.06 -23.89
N ASP A 493 -3.36 -23.79 -23.68
CA ASP A 493 -3.04 -22.69 -24.64
C ASP A 493 -2.22 -21.53 -24.07
N LEU A 494 -1.66 -21.65 -22.86
CA LEU A 494 -1.13 -20.49 -22.13
C LEU A 494 0.41 -20.51 -22.00
N GLY A 495 0.99 -19.31 -22.11
CA GLY A 495 2.40 -19.03 -22.40
C GLY A 495 3.33 -19.11 -21.20
N ALA A 496 4.25 -18.15 -21.08
CA ALA A 496 5.35 -18.20 -20.11
C ALA A 496 4.85 -18.24 -18.66
N ARG A 497 5.40 -19.17 -17.88
CA ARG A 497 5.11 -19.40 -16.45
C ARG A 497 5.81 -18.36 -15.59
N VAL A 498 5.23 -17.18 -15.46
CA VAL A 498 5.73 -16.15 -14.54
C VAL A 498 4.89 -16.17 -13.27
N SER A 499 5.52 -15.82 -12.15
CA SER A 499 4.90 -15.80 -10.82
C SER A 499 4.68 -14.37 -10.32
N ILE A 500 5.50 -13.42 -10.78
CA ILE A 500 5.34 -11.98 -10.56
C ILE A 500 5.54 -11.24 -11.90
N ILE A 501 4.72 -10.21 -12.10
CA ILE A 501 4.85 -9.24 -13.19
C ILE A 501 5.03 -7.86 -12.55
N TYR A 502 6.12 -7.18 -12.89
CA TYR A 502 6.45 -5.83 -12.45
C TYR A 502 6.25 -4.85 -13.61
N VAL A 503 5.54 -3.76 -13.36
CA VAL A 503 5.06 -2.84 -14.40
C VAL A 503 5.32 -1.39 -14.01
N GLU A 504 6.07 -0.70 -14.84
CA GLU A 504 6.29 0.76 -14.79
C GLU A 504 5.51 1.44 -15.92
N ASN A 505 5.48 2.78 -15.89
CA ASN A 505 5.14 3.52 -17.10
C ASN A 505 6.32 3.51 -18.07
N ALA A 506 6.08 3.56 -19.38
CA ALA A 506 7.15 3.55 -20.38
C ALA A 506 8.17 4.70 -20.23
N ASP A 507 7.80 5.76 -19.51
CA ASP A 507 8.66 6.90 -19.21
C ASP A 507 8.98 7.06 -17.72
N ASP A 508 8.65 6.04 -16.91
CA ASP A 508 8.97 5.94 -15.48
C ASP A 508 8.38 7.05 -14.61
N ARG A 509 7.13 7.44 -14.93
CA ARG A 509 6.47 8.60 -14.33
C ARG A 509 4.99 8.37 -14.08
N PHE A 510 4.65 7.19 -13.58
CA PHE A 510 3.38 7.05 -12.86
C PHE A 510 3.36 8.01 -11.66
N ALA A 511 2.16 8.38 -11.23
CA ALA A 511 2.02 9.31 -10.12
C ALA A 511 2.74 8.77 -8.88
N PRO A 512 3.42 9.63 -8.10
CA PRO A 512 4.09 9.22 -6.89
C PRO A 512 3.15 8.55 -5.90
N THR A 513 3.66 7.58 -5.14
CA THR A 513 2.90 6.86 -4.13
C THR A 513 3.79 6.49 -2.94
N ARG A 514 3.21 5.80 -1.96
CA ARG A 514 3.96 5.28 -0.82
C ARG A 514 4.81 4.06 -1.16
N ARG A 515 5.90 3.87 -0.42
CA ARG A 515 6.87 2.76 -0.58
C ARG A 515 6.52 1.48 0.15
N ILE A 516 5.28 1.35 0.61
CA ILE A 516 4.88 0.25 1.47
C ILE A 516 3.51 -0.32 1.09
N TRP A 517 3.44 -1.65 1.10
CA TRP A 517 2.20 -2.43 1.09
C TRP A 517 2.38 -3.64 2.01
N ASN A 518 1.97 -3.49 3.27
CA ASN A 518 2.38 -4.41 4.33
C ASN A 518 1.44 -5.59 4.57
N GLN A 519 0.18 -5.53 4.10
CA GLN A 519 -0.83 -6.57 4.36
C GLN A 519 -1.94 -6.62 3.30
N HIS A 520 -2.79 -7.66 3.33
CA HIS A 520 -3.89 -7.80 2.36
C HIS A 520 -4.94 -6.70 2.47
N ALA A 521 -5.37 -6.39 3.69
CA ALA A 521 -6.33 -5.35 4.04
C ALA A 521 -5.65 -4.00 4.26
N TYR A 522 -4.80 -3.61 3.30
CA TYR A 522 -4.04 -2.36 3.34
C TYR A 522 -4.94 -1.12 3.22
N HIS A 523 -4.60 -0.08 3.97
CA HIS A 523 -5.04 1.30 3.74
C HIS A 523 -3.97 2.26 4.24
N ALA A 524 -3.92 3.48 3.68
CA ALA A 524 -2.80 4.39 3.90
C ALA A 524 -2.54 4.82 5.35
N THR A 525 -3.37 4.46 6.33
CA THR A 525 -3.13 4.81 7.73
C THR A 525 -2.89 3.62 8.67
N ASN A 526 -2.94 2.35 8.20
CA ASN A 526 -2.68 1.20 9.07
C ASN A 526 -1.19 1.02 9.41
N ILE A 527 -0.32 1.57 8.57
CA ILE A 527 1.12 1.38 8.63
C ILE A 527 1.79 2.67 8.16
N ARG A 528 2.91 3.05 8.77
CA ARG A 528 3.80 4.12 8.29
C ARG A 528 4.77 3.58 7.24
N GLU A 529 5.47 4.48 6.55
CA GLU A 529 6.44 4.07 5.52
C GLU A 529 7.63 3.27 6.04
N ASP A 530 8.07 3.52 7.27
CA ASP A 530 9.11 2.76 7.97
C ASP A 530 8.58 1.45 8.59
N ALA A 531 7.40 1.00 8.15
CA ALA A 531 6.67 -0.15 8.66
C ALA A 531 6.31 -0.11 10.15
N THR A 532 6.44 1.04 10.83
CA THR A 532 5.93 1.19 12.19
C THR A 532 4.40 1.20 12.19
N VAL A 533 3.80 0.49 13.15
CA VAL A 533 2.35 0.46 13.34
C VAL A 533 1.94 1.67 14.19
N PRO A 534 1.07 2.57 13.70
CA PRO A 534 0.64 3.72 14.49
C PRO A 534 -0.17 3.27 15.72
N ALA A 535 0.23 3.72 16.92
CA ALA A 535 -0.54 3.48 18.14
C ALA A 535 -1.92 4.15 18.10
N GLU A 536 -1.96 5.41 17.64
CA GLU A 536 -3.22 6.09 17.31
C GLU A 536 -3.36 6.14 15.79
N GLN A 537 -4.16 5.23 15.25
CA GLN A 537 -4.43 5.19 13.81
C GLN A 537 -5.34 6.36 13.41
N SER A 538 -4.88 7.22 12.50
CA SER A 538 -5.75 8.26 11.96
C SER A 538 -6.86 7.64 11.08
N PRO A 539 -8.13 8.07 11.20
CA PRO A 539 -9.23 7.58 10.37
C PRO A 539 -8.95 7.77 8.87
N HIS A 540 -8.65 6.70 8.13
CA HIS A 540 -8.29 6.81 6.70
C HIS A 540 -9.43 7.41 5.88
N TRP A 541 -10.68 7.14 6.25
CA TRP A 541 -11.86 7.69 5.58
C TRP A 541 -12.05 9.20 5.74
N GLN A 542 -11.35 9.83 6.68
CA GLN A 542 -11.44 11.28 6.91
C GLN A 542 -10.28 12.08 6.30
N GLN A 543 -9.17 11.43 5.91
CA GLN A 543 -8.08 12.18 5.28
C GLN A 543 -8.37 12.41 3.79
N ALA A 544 -8.06 13.62 3.33
CA ALA A 544 -8.19 13.96 1.92
C ALA A 544 -7.29 13.01 1.12
N GLN A 545 -7.84 12.43 0.05
CA GLN A 545 -7.18 11.44 -0.83
C GLN A 545 -7.02 10.03 -0.24
N SER A 546 -7.47 9.74 0.99
CA SER A 546 -7.35 8.41 1.62
C SER A 546 -8.66 7.72 2.00
N ASN A 547 -9.82 8.24 1.58
CA ASN A 547 -11.11 7.55 1.72
C ASN A 547 -11.21 6.34 0.78
N SER A 548 -10.36 5.36 1.07
CA SER A 548 -10.00 4.28 0.18
C SER A 548 -9.55 3.04 0.97
N PHE A 549 -9.68 1.87 0.38
CA PHE A 549 -9.39 0.59 1.04
C PHE A 549 -8.87 -0.42 0.03
N ARG A 550 -7.77 -1.11 0.34
CA ARG A 550 -6.97 -1.94 -0.58
C ARG A 550 -6.48 -1.17 -1.80
N THR A 551 -6.05 0.06 -1.57
CA THR A 551 -5.44 0.93 -2.57
C THR A 551 -4.33 1.72 -1.90
N ASN A 552 -3.30 2.04 -2.67
CA ASN A 552 -2.34 3.04 -2.26
C ASN A 552 -2.81 4.43 -2.71
N THR A 553 -2.23 5.47 -2.13
CA THR A 553 -2.66 6.86 -2.34
C THR A 553 -1.45 7.70 -2.69
N ALA A 554 -1.62 8.65 -3.60
CA ALA A 554 -0.60 9.65 -3.83
C ALA A 554 -0.34 10.44 -2.53
N PRO A 555 0.92 10.61 -2.11
CA PRO A 555 1.21 11.31 -0.87
C PRO A 555 0.81 12.78 -0.96
N SER A 556 0.32 13.31 0.16
CA SER A 556 -0.13 14.69 0.21
C SER A 556 1.07 15.65 0.09
N PHE A 557 1.05 16.54 -0.90
CA PHE A 557 2.09 17.55 -1.13
C PHE A 557 2.17 18.66 -0.04
N SER A 558 1.54 18.50 1.12
CA SER A 558 1.45 19.57 2.12
C SER A 558 2.67 19.63 3.05
N GLY A 559 3.78 20.14 2.54
CA GLY A 559 4.97 20.49 3.32
C GLY A 559 6.10 21.04 2.46
N SER A 560 7.07 21.70 3.09
CA SER A 560 8.26 22.26 2.42
C SER A 560 9.49 21.34 2.50
N LEU A 561 9.30 20.09 2.92
CA LEU A 561 10.36 19.10 3.08
C LEU A 561 10.06 17.96 2.10
N CYS A 562 10.99 17.79 1.16
CA CYS A 562 11.07 16.67 0.24
C CYS A 562 12.37 15.93 0.56
N GLN A 563 12.45 14.65 0.22
CA GLN A 563 13.65 13.84 0.41
C GLN A 563 14.73 14.32 -0.57
N PRO A 564 15.96 14.62 -0.13
CA PRO A 564 17.05 14.91 -1.05
C PRO A 564 17.30 13.69 -1.97
N PRO A 565 17.75 13.88 -3.21
CA PRO A 565 18.00 12.77 -4.12
C PRO A 565 18.98 11.76 -3.50
N ALA A 566 18.72 10.47 -3.67
CA ALA A 566 19.64 9.40 -3.29
C ALA A 566 21.00 9.64 -4.00
N PHE A 567 22.09 9.53 -3.25
CA PHE A 567 23.43 9.71 -3.79
C PHE A 567 23.98 8.35 -4.26
N ASP A 568 24.12 8.17 -5.58
CA ASP A 568 24.79 7.02 -6.24
C ASP A 568 26.22 6.71 -5.74
#